data_AF-A0A4Y2NZE4-F1
#
_entry.id   AF-A0A4Y2NZE4-F1
#
_cell.length_a   1.000
_cell.length_b   1.000
_cell.length_c   1.000
_cell.angle_alpha   90.00
_cell.angle_beta   90.00
_cell.angle_gamma   90.00
#
_symmetry.space_group_name_H-M   'P 1'
#
loop_
_entity.id
_entity.type
_entity.pdbx_description
1 polymer ?
#
loop_
_entity_poly.entity_id
_entity_poly.type
_entity_poly.pdbx_seq_one_letter_code
_entity_poly.pdbx_strand_id
1 'polypeptide(L)'
;IERAALRKTTLTSWFELNKNDPSAHNISYSDISQHYMFDKSTTNFKKRQRGGQNVIGRLPVVSILDTERYYLWILLLRKSGAISFDDILTVNGLRCITFQQACQEYGLLRGDQQWHDALNDAAQFQSPRQLRMLFAMICGFGEMEDVPNLWVQHQVSLCEDFVPRYSEQTGPHYALADIEELLTSYNLSLQKLHLPTVDLSASVLERAWKSRLKLILILFS
;
A
#
# COMPACT_ATOMS: atom_id res chain seq x y z
N ILE A 1 15.31 -29.06 -0.79
CA ILE A 1 14.69 -27.81 -1.28
C ILE A 1 14.08 -28.01 -2.68
N GLU A 2 14.73 -28.76 -3.60
CA GLU A 2 14.17 -29.11 -4.93
C GLU A 2 12.88 -29.96 -4.92
N ARG A 3 12.65 -30.82 -3.93
CA ARG A 3 11.42 -31.65 -3.86
C ARG A 3 10.13 -30.86 -3.64
N ALA A 4 10.19 -29.66 -3.05
CA ALA A 4 9.00 -28.83 -2.84
C ALA A 4 8.55 -28.13 -4.12
N ALA A 5 9.49 -27.79 -5.01
CA ALA A 5 9.21 -27.13 -6.30
C ALA A 5 8.51 -28.06 -7.31
N LEU A 6 8.62 -29.38 -7.14
CA LEU A 6 7.96 -30.39 -7.98
C LEU A 6 6.55 -30.77 -7.50
N ARG A 7 6.09 -30.26 -6.35
CA ARG A 7 4.79 -30.64 -5.81
C ARG A 7 3.70 -29.88 -6.56
N LYS A 8 2.89 -30.61 -7.32
CA LYS A 8 1.71 -30.06 -7.98
C LYS A 8 0.77 -29.47 -6.94
N THR A 9 0.52 -28.17 -7.03
CA THR A 9 -0.40 -27.43 -6.15
C THR A 9 -1.71 -27.19 -6.86
N THR A 10 -2.74 -26.75 -6.15
CA THR A 10 -4.00 -26.34 -6.78
C THR A 10 -3.78 -25.23 -7.82
N LEU A 11 -2.87 -24.28 -7.54
CA LEU A 11 -2.54 -23.21 -8.47
C LEU A 11 -1.82 -23.73 -9.73
N THR A 12 -0.80 -24.57 -9.60
CA THR A 12 -0.12 -25.12 -10.78
C THR A 12 -0.99 -26.10 -11.57
N SER A 13 -2.01 -26.68 -10.92
CA SER A 13 -3.04 -27.46 -11.62
C SER A 13 -4.02 -26.59 -12.40
N TRP A 14 -4.25 -25.34 -11.97
CA TRP A 14 -5.04 -24.37 -12.73
C TRP A 14 -4.28 -23.87 -13.97
N PHE A 15 -2.97 -23.64 -13.84
CA PHE A 15 -2.11 -23.38 -15.00
C PHE A 15 -2.18 -24.50 -16.04
N GLU A 16 -2.09 -25.75 -15.58
CA GLU A 16 -2.20 -26.92 -16.46
C GLU A 16 -3.61 -27.05 -17.07
N LEU A 17 -4.66 -26.69 -16.34
CA LEU A 17 -6.02 -26.64 -16.88
C LEU A 17 -6.10 -25.61 -18.02
N ASN A 18 -5.61 -24.39 -17.80
CA ASN A 18 -5.61 -23.35 -18.82
C ASN A 18 -4.79 -23.77 -20.05
N LYS A 19 -3.69 -24.50 -19.88
CA LYS A 19 -2.92 -24.98 -21.03
C LYS A 19 -3.70 -25.95 -21.92
N ASN A 20 -4.59 -26.75 -21.35
CA ASN A 20 -5.22 -27.88 -22.01
C ASN A 20 -6.71 -27.68 -22.37
N ASP A 21 -7.41 -26.77 -21.69
CA ASP A 21 -8.84 -26.49 -21.93
C ASP A 21 -9.08 -24.99 -22.20
N PRO A 22 -9.30 -24.58 -23.45
CA PRO A 22 -9.61 -23.20 -23.81
C PRO A 22 -10.85 -22.63 -23.10
N SER A 23 -11.78 -23.48 -22.64
CA SER A 23 -12.96 -23.04 -21.90
C SER A 23 -12.60 -22.40 -20.55
N ALA A 24 -11.42 -22.70 -20.01
CA ALA A 24 -10.94 -22.17 -18.74
C ALA A 24 -10.28 -20.78 -18.88
N HIS A 25 -9.88 -20.37 -20.09
CA HIS A 25 -9.08 -19.14 -20.32
C HIS A 25 -9.75 -17.87 -19.82
N ASN A 26 -11.08 -17.81 -19.84
CA ASN A 26 -11.84 -16.62 -19.42
C ASN A 26 -12.27 -16.67 -17.95
N ILE A 27 -11.79 -17.63 -17.17
CA ILE A 27 -12.19 -17.82 -15.77
C ILE A 27 -10.98 -17.54 -14.88
N SER A 28 -11.16 -16.65 -13.91
CA SER A 28 -10.14 -16.33 -12.91
C SER A 28 -9.86 -17.54 -12.01
N TYR A 29 -8.72 -17.51 -11.30
CA TYR A 29 -8.44 -18.57 -10.33
C TYR A 29 -9.46 -18.56 -9.17
N SER A 30 -9.98 -17.40 -8.76
CA SER A 30 -11.01 -17.30 -7.71
C SER A 30 -12.34 -17.93 -8.11
N ASP A 31 -12.71 -17.80 -9.39
CA ASP A 31 -14.01 -18.26 -9.89
C ASP A 31 -13.97 -19.69 -10.44
N ILE A 32 -12.77 -20.29 -10.57
CA ILE A 32 -12.62 -21.60 -11.22
C ILE A 32 -13.46 -22.69 -10.57
N SER A 33 -13.70 -22.61 -9.26
CA SER A 33 -14.47 -23.60 -8.50
C SER A 33 -15.96 -23.67 -8.90
N GLN A 34 -16.50 -22.61 -9.51
CA GLN A 34 -17.86 -22.56 -10.07
C GLN A 34 -17.98 -23.47 -11.29
N HIS A 35 -16.90 -23.62 -12.07
CA HIS A 35 -16.91 -24.32 -13.36
C HIS A 35 -16.18 -25.66 -13.32
N TYR A 36 -15.18 -25.79 -12.45
CA TYR A 36 -14.34 -26.96 -12.31
C TYR A 36 -14.25 -27.39 -10.84
N MET A 37 -13.99 -28.68 -10.63
CA MET A 37 -13.76 -29.25 -9.31
C MET A 37 -12.33 -29.77 -9.25
N PHE A 38 -11.61 -29.42 -8.19
CA PHE A 38 -10.26 -29.93 -7.96
C PHE A 38 -10.33 -31.36 -7.41
N ASP A 39 -9.83 -32.32 -8.18
CA ASP A 39 -9.71 -33.71 -7.79
C ASP A 39 -8.35 -33.93 -7.12
N LYS A 40 -8.37 -34.09 -5.78
CA LYS A 40 -7.16 -34.28 -4.97
C LYS A 40 -6.42 -35.57 -5.29
N SER A 41 -7.10 -36.60 -5.78
CA SER A 41 -6.47 -37.89 -6.10
C SER A 41 -5.60 -37.81 -7.35
N THR A 42 -6.08 -37.05 -8.35
CA THR A 42 -5.36 -36.84 -9.62
C THR A 42 -4.57 -35.53 -9.64
N THR A 43 -4.75 -34.66 -8.64
CA THR A 43 -4.20 -33.30 -8.58
C THR A 43 -4.50 -32.50 -9.85
N ASN A 44 -5.75 -32.58 -10.33
CA ASN A 44 -6.20 -31.93 -11.56
C ASN A 44 -7.60 -31.34 -11.37
N PHE A 45 -7.94 -30.35 -12.21
CA PHE A 45 -9.30 -29.86 -12.32
C PHE A 45 -10.10 -30.71 -13.31
N LYS A 46 -11.34 -31.01 -12.94
CA LYS A 46 -12.33 -31.67 -13.81
C LYS A 46 -13.53 -30.76 -13.99
N LYS A 47 -14.08 -30.73 -15.21
CA LYS A 47 -15.25 -29.91 -15.52
C LYS A 47 -16.43 -30.33 -14.66
N ARG A 48 -17.07 -29.37 -14.00
CA ARG A 48 -18.19 -29.61 -13.10
C ARG A 48 -19.45 -29.90 -13.93
N GLN A 49 -20.17 -30.95 -13.54
CA GLN A 49 -21.38 -31.38 -14.26
C GLN A 49 -22.67 -30.75 -13.71
N ARG A 50 -22.73 -30.39 -12.42
CA ARG A 50 -23.92 -29.81 -11.75
C ARG A 50 -23.55 -28.86 -10.60
N GLY A 51 -24.42 -27.90 -10.30
CA GLY A 51 -24.39 -27.08 -9.07
C GLY A 51 -23.36 -25.96 -9.02
N GLY A 52 -22.81 -25.53 -10.17
CA GLY A 52 -21.73 -24.53 -10.22
C GLY A 52 -22.11 -23.12 -9.76
N GLN A 53 -23.34 -22.69 -10.05
CA GLN A 53 -23.83 -21.33 -9.78
C GLN A 53 -23.91 -20.97 -8.28
N ASN A 54 -23.90 -21.96 -7.38
CA ASN A 54 -24.00 -21.76 -5.93
C ASN A 54 -22.67 -21.98 -5.19
N VAL A 55 -21.55 -22.15 -5.91
CA VAL A 55 -20.23 -22.43 -5.32
C VAL A 55 -19.39 -21.16 -5.33
N ILE A 56 -19.09 -20.62 -4.15
CA ILE A 56 -18.12 -19.52 -4.03
C ILE A 56 -16.76 -20.12 -3.69
N GLY A 57 -15.82 -20.01 -4.63
CA GLY A 57 -14.43 -20.37 -4.40
C GLY A 57 -13.82 -19.40 -3.39
N ARG A 58 -13.29 -19.91 -2.28
CA ARG A 58 -12.53 -19.09 -1.34
C ARG A 58 -11.05 -19.31 -1.60
N LEU A 59 -10.38 -18.32 -2.19
CA LEU A 59 -8.93 -18.24 -2.01
C LEU A 59 -8.65 -18.03 -0.51
N PRO A 60 -7.59 -18.67 0.01
CA PRO A 60 -7.20 -18.46 1.40
C PRO A 60 -6.90 -16.98 1.64
N VAL A 61 -7.29 -16.47 2.81
CA VAL A 61 -6.91 -15.13 3.25
C VAL A 61 -5.39 -15.11 3.45
N VAL A 62 -4.72 -14.16 2.82
CA VAL A 62 -3.28 -13.96 2.95
C VAL A 62 -3.03 -12.74 3.82
N SER A 63 -2.05 -12.83 4.74
CA SER A 63 -1.63 -11.70 5.55
C SER A 63 -0.95 -10.65 4.67
N ILE A 64 -1.27 -9.37 4.90
CA ILE A 64 -0.57 -8.24 4.26
C ILE A 64 0.93 -8.20 4.58
N LEU A 65 1.35 -8.80 5.70
CA LEU A 65 2.76 -8.89 6.08
C LEU A 65 3.57 -9.88 5.22
N ASP A 66 2.88 -10.78 4.50
CA ASP A 66 3.47 -11.68 3.50
C ASP A 66 3.28 -11.06 2.12
N THR A 67 4.00 -9.97 1.86
CA THR A 67 3.81 -9.06 0.73
C THR A 67 3.80 -9.78 -0.62
N GLU A 68 4.79 -10.65 -0.88
CA GLU A 68 4.87 -11.49 -2.08
C GLU A 68 3.58 -12.29 -2.32
N ARG A 69 3.08 -13.01 -1.31
CA ARG A 69 1.86 -13.82 -1.45
C ARG A 69 0.61 -12.96 -1.52
N TYR A 70 0.61 -11.82 -0.84
CA TYR A 70 -0.51 -10.87 -0.86
C TYR A 70 -0.74 -10.31 -2.26
N TYR A 71 0.32 -9.85 -2.93
CA TYR A 71 0.20 -9.34 -4.29
C TYR A 71 -0.12 -10.44 -5.31
N LEU A 72 0.46 -11.64 -5.16
CA LEU A 72 0.03 -12.79 -5.95
C LEU A 72 -1.46 -13.08 -5.76
N TRP A 73 -1.96 -13.05 -4.51
CA TRP A 73 -3.37 -13.26 -4.20
C TRP A 73 -4.27 -12.24 -4.88
N ILE A 74 -3.91 -10.96 -4.88
CA ILE A 74 -4.64 -9.90 -5.61
C ILE A 74 -4.72 -10.21 -7.11
N LEU A 75 -3.61 -10.59 -7.74
CA LEU A 75 -3.58 -10.93 -9.16
C LEU A 75 -4.48 -12.13 -9.48
N LEU A 76 -4.49 -13.16 -8.63
CA LEU A 76 -5.31 -14.36 -8.82
C LEU A 76 -6.82 -14.11 -8.70
N LEU A 77 -7.24 -13.02 -8.06
CA LEU A 77 -8.64 -12.59 -8.03
C LEU A 77 -9.10 -11.95 -9.36
N ARG A 78 -8.17 -11.50 -10.20
CA ARG A 78 -8.48 -10.63 -11.36
C ARG A 78 -8.03 -11.22 -12.68
N LYS A 79 -6.88 -11.88 -12.72
CA LYS A 79 -6.32 -12.47 -13.93
C LYS A 79 -6.95 -13.83 -14.23
N SER A 80 -7.20 -14.07 -15.51
CA SER A 80 -7.72 -15.32 -16.06
C SER A 80 -6.73 -15.88 -17.09
N GLY A 81 -6.84 -17.18 -17.38
CA GLY A 81 -6.10 -17.83 -18.47
C GLY A 81 -4.60 -18.01 -18.31
N ALA A 82 -4.00 -17.57 -17.20
CA ALA A 82 -2.56 -17.74 -16.97
C ALA A 82 -2.16 -19.23 -16.97
N ILE A 83 -1.08 -19.57 -17.68
CA ILE A 83 -0.50 -20.92 -17.74
C ILE A 83 0.83 -21.04 -16.98
N SER A 84 1.28 -19.95 -16.35
CA SER A 84 2.52 -19.93 -15.58
C SER A 84 2.54 -18.75 -14.58
N PHE A 85 3.52 -18.74 -13.66
CA PHE A 85 3.78 -17.54 -12.85
C PHE A 85 4.28 -16.36 -13.70
N ASP A 86 4.92 -16.64 -14.83
CA ASP A 86 5.41 -15.64 -15.77
C ASP A 86 4.24 -14.86 -16.40
N ASP A 87 3.18 -15.58 -16.76
CA ASP A 87 1.94 -14.99 -17.26
C ASP A 87 1.25 -14.13 -16.20
N ILE A 88 1.31 -14.57 -14.93
CA ILE A 88 0.78 -13.77 -13.81
C ILE A 88 1.56 -12.45 -13.70
N LEU A 89 2.89 -12.49 -13.84
CA LEU A 89 3.75 -11.31 -13.83
C LEU A 89 3.67 -10.45 -15.11
N THR A 90 3.11 -10.97 -16.19
CA THR A 90 3.05 -10.26 -17.47
C THR A 90 1.77 -9.44 -17.59
N VAL A 91 1.90 -8.12 -17.71
CA VAL A 91 0.79 -7.18 -17.87
C VAL A 91 1.00 -6.38 -19.15
N ASN A 92 -0.01 -6.30 -20.02
CA ASN A 92 0.06 -5.61 -21.31
C ASN A 92 1.27 -6.05 -22.19
N GLY A 93 1.66 -7.32 -22.11
CA GLY A 93 2.80 -7.87 -22.85
C GLY A 93 4.18 -7.58 -22.23
N LEU A 94 4.24 -6.85 -21.12
CA LEU A 94 5.48 -6.56 -20.38
C LEU A 94 5.56 -7.43 -19.13
N ARG A 95 6.70 -8.10 -18.97
CA ARG A 95 6.96 -8.96 -17.81
C ARG A 95 7.53 -8.14 -16.65
N CYS A 96 6.77 -8.03 -15.57
CA CYS A 96 7.21 -7.38 -14.34
C CYS A 96 8.23 -8.23 -13.57
N ILE A 97 8.98 -7.59 -12.66
CA ILE A 97 9.96 -8.25 -11.80
C ILE A 97 9.28 -8.87 -10.58
N THR A 98 8.30 -8.18 -9.99
CA THR A 98 7.60 -8.59 -8.76
C THR A 98 6.08 -8.61 -8.96
N PHE A 99 5.37 -9.34 -8.10
CA PHE A 99 3.89 -9.35 -8.13
C PHE A 99 3.30 -7.99 -7.75
N GLN A 100 3.98 -7.21 -6.90
CA GLN A 100 3.58 -5.84 -6.57
C GLN A 100 3.58 -4.96 -7.82
N GLN A 101 4.68 -4.97 -8.57
CA GLN A 101 4.79 -4.22 -9.82
C GLN A 101 3.72 -4.66 -10.83
N ALA A 102 3.46 -5.97 -10.94
CA ALA A 102 2.37 -6.47 -11.78
C ALA A 102 0.99 -5.96 -11.30
N CYS A 103 0.73 -5.86 -10.00
CA CYS A 103 -0.51 -5.25 -9.50
C CYS A 103 -0.61 -3.77 -9.86
N GLN A 104 0.49 -3.02 -9.83
CA GLN A 104 0.55 -1.60 -10.20
C GLN A 104 0.25 -1.41 -11.69
N GLU A 105 0.97 -2.12 -12.56
CA GLU A 105 0.78 -2.06 -14.02
C GLU A 105 -0.63 -2.52 -14.43
N TYR A 106 -1.24 -3.43 -13.67
CA TYR A 106 -2.61 -3.89 -13.90
C TYR A 106 -3.66 -2.90 -13.35
N GLY A 107 -3.25 -1.84 -12.64
CA GLY A 107 -4.13 -0.85 -12.03
C GLY A 107 -4.91 -1.38 -10.82
N LEU A 108 -4.40 -2.39 -10.12
CA LEU A 108 -5.04 -2.98 -8.95
C LEU A 108 -4.63 -2.32 -7.64
N LEU A 109 -3.46 -1.68 -7.61
CA LEU A 109 -3.06 -0.83 -6.49
C LEU A 109 -3.51 0.58 -6.81
N ARG A 110 -4.22 1.20 -5.86
CA ARG A 110 -4.24 2.66 -5.82
C ARG A 110 -2.81 3.03 -5.43
N GLY A 111 -2.06 3.65 -6.32
CA GLY A 111 -0.73 4.17 -5.98
C GLY A 111 -0.82 5.23 -4.89
N ASP A 112 0.14 6.14 -4.83
CA ASP A 112 0.17 7.14 -3.75
C ASP A 112 -1.08 8.04 -3.67
N GLN A 113 -1.91 8.05 -4.72
CA GLN A 113 -3.20 8.77 -4.78
C GLN A 113 -4.09 8.56 -3.55
N GLN A 114 -4.18 7.34 -3.01
CA GLN A 114 -5.04 7.10 -1.84
C GLN A 114 -4.59 7.91 -0.61
N TRP A 115 -3.30 8.18 -0.50
CA TRP A 115 -2.71 8.98 0.57
C TRP A 115 -2.92 10.48 0.32
N HIS A 116 -2.87 10.91 -0.94
CA HIS A 116 -3.26 12.27 -1.33
C HIS A 116 -4.74 12.53 -1.02
N ASP A 117 -5.63 11.61 -1.38
CA ASP A 117 -7.07 11.70 -1.11
C ASP A 117 -7.32 11.79 0.40
N ALA A 118 -6.67 10.93 1.20
CA ALA A 118 -6.80 10.94 2.65
C ALA A 118 -6.36 12.27 3.28
N LEU A 119 -5.26 12.86 2.83
CA LEU A 119 -4.79 14.16 3.32
C LEU A 119 -5.71 15.31 2.88
N ASN A 120 -6.19 15.28 1.64
CA ASN A 120 -7.14 16.28 1.12
C ASN A 120 -8.47 16.26 1.88
N ASP A 121 -9.03 15.07 2.14
CA ASP A 121 -10.26 14.90 2.89
C ASP A 121 -10.08 15.36 4.35
N ALA A 122 -8.95 14.98 4.97
CA ALA A 122 -8.64 15.42 6.33
C ALA A 122 -8.45 16.94 6.42
N ALA A 123 -7.84 17.57 5.41
CA ALA A 123 -7.57 19.01 5.42
C ALA A 123 -8.85 19.87 5.47
N GLN A 124 -10.01 19.32 5.12
CA GLN A 124 -11.29 20.04 5.21
C GLN A 124 -11.80 20.18 6.65
N PHE A 125 -11.38 19.30 7.58
CA PHE A 125 -11.98 19.20 8.92
C PHE A 125 -10.98 19.11 10.07
N GLN A 126 -9.69 18.85 9.78
CA GLN A 126 -8.67 18.61 10.79
C GLN A 126 -7.72 19.80 10.93
N SER A 127 -7.16 19.98 12.13
CA SER A 127 -6.13 20.98 12.37
C SER A 127 -4.81 20.63 11.67
N PRO A 128 -3.95 21.62 11.33
CA PRO A 128 -2.64 21.35 10.72
C PRO A 128 -1.77 20.36 11.51
N ARG A 129 -1.83 20.39 12.85
CA ARG A 129 -1.14 19.40 13.70
C ARG A 129 -1.67 17.98 13.49
N GLN A 130 -2.98 17.80 13.38
CA GLN A 130 -3.57 16.49 13.10
C GLN A 130 -3.23 16.01 11.68
N LEU A 131 -3.11 16.92 10.71
CA LEU A 131 -2.60 16.59 9.38
C LEU A 131 -1.15 16.13 9.43
N ARG A 132 -0.28 16.78 10.22
CA ARG A 132 1.11 16.32 10.43
C ARG A 132 1.17 14.94 11.10
N MET A 133 0.26 14.64 12.04
CA MET A 133 0.13 13.29 12.62
C MET A 133 -0.29 12.24 11.58
N LEU A 134 -1.28 12.58 10.74
CA LEU A 134 -1.72 11.70 9.65
C LEU A 134 -0.59 11.47 8.63
N PHE A 135 0.14 12.52 8.24
CA PHE A 135 1.31 12.43 7.38
C PHE A 135 2.35 11.47 7.94
N ALA A 136 2.71 11.59 9.22
CA ALA A 136 3.67 10.70 9.87
C ALA A 136 3.16 9.25 9.93
N MET A 137 1.86 9.05 10.18
CA MET A 137 1.23 7.72 10.17
C MET A 137 1.26 7.09 8.76
N ILE A 138 0.99 7.86 7.72
CA ILE A 138 1.10 7.44 6.32
C ILE A 138 2.55 7.05 6.00
N CYS A 139 3.55 7.81 6.45
CA CYS A 139 4.96 7.46 6.25
C CYS A 139 5.36 6.18 7.01
N GLY A 140 4.79 5.95 8.20
CA GLY A 140 5.13 4.81 9.05
C GLY A 140 4.47 3.49 8.63
N PHE A 141 3.27 3.54 8.06
CA PHE A 141 2.47 2.35 7.73
C PHE A 141 2.02 2.25 6.27
N GLY A 142 2.05 3.36 5.54
CA GLY A 142 1.71 3.37 4.13
C GLY A 142 2.86 2.81 3.31
N GLU A 143 2.52 1.98 2.32
CA GLU A 143 3.46 1.53 1.28
C GLU A 143 3.63 2.65 0.23
N MET A 144 4.02 3.85 0.69
CA MET A 144 4.19 5.02 -0.17
C MET A 144 5.50 4.97 -0.95
N GLU A 145 5.46 5.34 -2.22
CA GLU A 145 6.63 5.35 -3.09
C GLU A 145 7.34 6.71 -3.13
N ASP A 146 6.60 7.82 -3.10
CA ASP A 146 7.14 9.18 -3.23
C ASP A 146 6.68 10.12 -2.10
N VAL A 147 7.28 9.94 -0.92
CA VAL A 147 7.07 10.81 0.25
C VAL A 147 7.44 12.28 -0.02
N PRO A 148 8.53 12.61 -0.74
CA PRO A 148 8.82 13.99 -1.14
C PRO A 148 7.70 14.66 -1.92
N ASN A 149 7.08 13.96 -2.88
CA ASN A 149 5.94 14.50 -3.62
C ASN A 149 4.73 14.77 -2.72
N LEU A 150 4.41 13.83 -1.82
CA LEU A 150 3.34 14.01 -0.84
C LEU A 150 3.56 15.26 0.01
N TRP A 151 4.79 15.45 0.51
CA TRP A 151 5.14 16.65 1.26
C TRP A 151 4.91 17.92 0.43
N VAL A 152 5.48 18.00 -0.77
CA VAL A 152 5.40 19.19 -1.62
C VAL A 152 3.95 19.59 -1.92
N GLN A 153 3.08 18.61 -2.20
CA GLN A 153 1.67 18.86 -2.51
C GLN A 153 0.85 19.30 -1.31
N HIS A 154 1.18 18.83 -0.10
CA HIS A 154 0.37 19.06 1.10
C HIS A 154 1.00 20.05 2.09
N GLN A 155 2.21 20.55 1.83
CA GLN A 155 2.96 21.40 2.77
C GLN A 155 2.19 22.63 3.24
N VAL A 156 1.36 23.23 2.37
CA VAL A 156 0.59 24.45 2.68
C VAL A 156 -0.36 24.17 3.84
N SER A 157 -1.18 23.12 3.73
CA SER A 157 -2.09 22.68 4.79
C SER A 157 -1.34 22.18 6.03
N LEU A 158 -0.20 21.51 5.83
CA LEU A 158 0.62 20.97 6.91
C LEU A 158 1.34 22.05 7.72
N CYS A 159 1.54 23.27 7.20
CA CYS A 159 2.23 24.36 7.91
C CYS A 159 1.36 25.61 8.16
N GLU A 160 0.06 25.54 7.87
CA GLU A 160 -0.87 26.67 7.96
C GLU A 160 -0.87 27.35 9.35
N ASP A 161 -0.69 26.60 10.45
CA ASP A 161 -0.62 27.14 11.81
C ASP A 161 0.71 27.83 12.15
N PHE A 162 1.76 27.57 11.36
CA PHE A 162 3.09 28.13 11.54
C PHE A 162 3.34 29.36 10.68
N VAL A 163 2.76 29.45 9.48
CA VAL A 163 2.96 30.59 8.57
C VAL A 163 2.64 31.94 9.22
N PRO A 164 1.49 32.13 9.92
CA PRO A 164 1.16 33.41 10.56
C PRO A 164 2.10 33.78 11.72
N ARG A 165 2.75 32.79 12.35
CA ARG A 165 3.64 33.00 13.50
C ARG A 165 5.07 33.28 13.10
N TYR A 166 5.45 32.82 11.91
CA TYR A 166 6.80 32.91 11.39
C TYR A 166 6.76 33.58 10.01
N SER A 167 6.88 32.81 8.92
CA SER A 167 6.70 33.29 7.56
C SER A 167 6.39 32.13 6.60
N GLU A 168 6.03 32.42 5.36
CA GLU A 168 5.87 31.39 4.32
C GLU A 168 7.17 30.61 4.05
N GLN A 169 8.33 31.27 4.18
CA GLN A 169 9.63 30.62 3.97
C GLN A 169 10.04 29.74 5.15
N THR A 170 9.71 30.14 6.39
CA THR A 170 10.18 29.45 7.60
C THR A 170 9.14 28.50 8.20
N GLY A 171 7.84 28.75 8.00
CA GLY A 171 6.73 27.91 8.46
C GLY A 171 6.88 26.42 8.09
N PRO A 172 7.23 26.07 6.83
CA PRO A 172 7.48 24.69 6.42
C PRO A 172 8.59 24.00 7.22
N HIS A 173 9.63 24.74 7.63
CA HIS A 173 10.72 24.20 8.45
C HIS A 173 10.24 23.81 9.85
N TYR A 174 9.31 24.58 10.44
CA TYR A 174 8.71 24.21 11.73
C TYR A 174 7.77 23.02 11.61
N ALA A 175 7.02 22.92 10.50
CA ALA A 175 6.18 21.75 10.23
C ALA A 175 7.03 20.48 10.08
N LEU A 176 8.15 20.54 9.33
CA LEU A 176 9.09 19.43 9.20
C LEU A 176 9.70 19.04 10.56
N ALA A 177 10.07 20.00 11.40
CA ALA A 177 10.59 19.70 12.74
C ALA A 177 9.54 19.01 13.64
N ASP A 178 8.26 19.41 13.58
CA ASP A 178 7.16 18.74 14.29
C ASP A 178 6.92 17.32 13.73
N ILE A 179 7.07 17.14 12.40
CA ILE A 179 6.98 15.81 11.75
C ILE A 179 8.15 14.90 12.17
N GLU A 180 9.38 15.39 12.24
CA GLU A 180 10.55 14.61 12.70
C GLU A 180 10.31 14.04 14.12
N GLU A 181 9.74 14.83 15.03
CA GLU A 181 9.34 14.38 16.37
C GLU A 181 8.32 13.21 16.28
N LEU A 182 7.31 13.34 15.41
CA LEU A 182 6.27 12.32 15.21
C LEU A 182 6.81 11.02 14.58
N LEU A 183 7.70 11.15 13.59
CA LEU A 183 8.32 10.02 12.88
C LEU A 183 9.16 9.11 13.78
N THR A 184 9.66 9.65 14.90
CA THR A 184 10.46 8.89 15.88
C THR A 184 9.68 7.67 16.40
N SER A 185 8.35 7.78 16.54
CA SER A 185 7.48 6.67 16.96
C SER A 185 7.43 5.49 15.97
N TYR A 186 7.82 5.73 14.72
CA TYR A 186 7.87 4.75 13.63
C TYR A 186 9.30 4.31 13.27
N ASN A 187 10.31 4.72 14.06
CA ASN A 187 11.73 4.53 13.75
C ASN A 187 12.18 5.13 12.39
N LEU A 188 11.48 6.17 11.94
CA LEU A 188 11.77 6.92 10.72
C LEU A 188 12.42 8.27 11.06
N SER A 189 12.97 8.92 10.04
CA SER A 189 13.49 10.30 10.10
C SER A 189 13.26 10.99 8.76
N LEU A 190 13.26 12.32 8.71
CA LEU A 190 13.13 13.05 7.45
C LEU A 190 14.21 12.64 6.45
N GLN A 191 15.43 12.40 6.93
CA GLN A 191 16.54 11.94 6.09
C GLN A 191 16.25 10.58 5.43
N LYS A 192 15.67 9.62 6.16
CA LYS A 192 15.29 8.30 5.60
C LYS A 192 14.18 8.40 4.56
N LEU A 193 13.35 9.45 4.65
CA LEU A 193 12.24 9.71 3.76
C LEU A 193 12.60 10.68 2.62
N HIS A 194 13.89 11.03 2.47
CA HIS A 194 14.38 11.99 1.47
C HIS A 194 13.72 13.39 1.55
N LEU A 195 13.28 13.79 2.74
CA LEU A 195 12.72 15.11 3.01
C LEU A 195 13.82 16.10 3.46
N PRO A 196 13.60 17.42 3.32
CA PRO A 196 14.56 18.43 3.77
C PRO A 196 14.81 18.32 5.27
N THR A 197 16.07 18.12 5.66
CA THR A 197 16.47 18.14 7.07
C THR A 197 16.46 19.57 7.59
N VAL A 198 15.93 19.77 8.78
CA VAL A 198 15.80 21.10 9.36
C VAL A 198 16.93 21.35 10.36
N ASP A 199 17.82 22.28 10.04
CA ASP A 199 18.79 22.81 11.02
C ASP A 199 18.22 24.09 11.63
N LEU A 200 17.24 23.94 12.54
CA LEU A 200 16.71 25.09 13.26
C LEU A 200 17.77 25.55 14.27
N SER A 201 18.29 26.76 14.09
CA SER A 201 19.19 27.37 15.09
C SER A 201 18.59 27.24 16.50
N ALA A 202 19.41 26.96 17.53
CA ALA A 202 18.95 26.74 18.91
C ALA A 202 18.01 27.86 19.43
N SER A 203 18.16 29.09 18.92
CA SER A 203 17.33 30.26 19.24
C SER A 203 15.86 30.13 18.80
N VAL A 204 15.57 29.30 17.81
CA VAL A 204 14.25 29.04 17.24
C VAL A 204 13.54 27.94 18.03
N LEU A 205 14.26 26.87 18.39
CA LEU A 205 13.77 25.81 19.25
C LEU A 205 13.38 26.38 20.62
N GLU A 206 14.20 27.23 21.24
CA GLU A 206 13.84 27.88 22.51
C GLU A 206 12.51 28.65 22.47
N ARG A 207 12.18 29.32 21.35
CA ARG A 207 10.94 30.10 21.21
C ARG A 207 9.72 29.22 21.02
N ALA A 208 9.85 28.11 20.29
CA ALA A 208 8.79 27.12 20.11
C ALA A 208 8.49 26.40 21.44
N TRP A 209 9.52 26.05 22.22
CA TRP A 209 9.38 25.45 23.55
C TRP A 209 8.79 26.42 24.58
N LYS A 210 9.21 27.69 24.59
CA LYS A 210 8.62 28.74 25.43
C LYS A 210 7.14 28.98 25.10
N SER A 211 6.74 28.86 23.83
CA SER A 211 5.34 28.97 23.40
C SER A 211 4.49 27.75 23.83
N ARG A 212 5.05 26.53 23.75
CA ARG A 212 4.42 25.30 24.30
C ARG A 212 4.25 25.39 25.82
N LEU A 213 5.25 25.87 26.56
CA LEU A 213 5.17 26.08 28.02
C LEU A 213 4.13 27.14 28.41
N LYS A 214 4.01 28.23 27.65
CA LYS A 214 2.99 29.26 27.89
C LYS A 214 1.57 28.73 27.71
N LEU A 215 1.34 27.93 26.67
CA LEU A 215 0.04 27.27 26.42
C LEU A 215 -0.31 26.25 27.51
N ILE A 216 0.67 25.48 27.99
CA ILE A 216 0.47 24.56 29.11
C ILE A 216 0.15 25.34 30.39
N LEU A 217 0.90 26.41 30.71
CA LEU A 217 0.64 27.22 31.90
C LEU A 217 -0.73 27.91 31.89
N ILE A 218 -1.23 28.35 30.72
CA ILE A 218 -2.57 28.92 30.57
C ILE A 218 -3.68 27.88 30.75
N LEU A 219 -3.43 26.61 30.43
CA LEU A 219 -4.40 25.52 30.60
C LEU A 219 -4.45 24.96 32.04
N PHE A 220 -3.52 25.38 32.90
CA PHE A 220 -3.42 24.96 34.30
C PHE A 220 -3.53 26.13 35.31
N SER A 221 -4.02 27.30 34.88
CA SER A 221 -4.34 28.48 35.70
C SER A 221 -5.79 28.88 35.55
#